data_AF-A0A9X2MA41-F1
#
_entry.id   AF-A0A9X2MA41-F1
#
_cell.length_a   1.000
_cell.length_b   1.000
_cell.length_c   1.000
_cell.angle_alpha   90.00
_cell.angle_beta   90.00
_cell.angle_gamma   90.00
#
_symmetry.space_group_name_H-M   'P 1'
#
loop_
_entity.id
_entity.type
_entity.pdbx_description
1 polymer ?
#
loop_
_entity_poly.entity_id
_entity_poly.type
_entity_poly.pdbx_seq_one_letter_code
_entity_poly.pdbx_strand_id
1 'polypeptide(L)' 'MELVSALTEGGLTPSYGLMESIMKNVDIPVNVMIRPHANGFVYTEEDLKIMKRDIQVAKSLGANCIVLGILELQ' A
#
# COMPACT_ATOMS: atom_id res chain seq x y z
N MET A 1 -10.39 -1.29 -8.63
CA MET A 1 -9.10 -1.87 -9.05
C MET A 1 -8.17 -1.88 -7.86
N GLU A 2 -7.28 -2.86 -7.73
CA GLU A 2 -6.20 -2.84 -6.73
C GLU A 2 -4.88 -2.40 -7.38
N LEU A 3 -4.18 -1.45 -6.76
CA LEU A 3 -2.88 -0.95 -7.20
C LEU A 3 -1.78 -1.53 -6.32
N VAL A 4 -0.88 -2.28 -6.95
CA VAL A 4 0.24 -2.99 -6.30
C VAL A 4 1.53 -2.78 -7.10
N SER A 5 2.67 -2.83 -6.41
CA SER A 5 3.99 -3.05 -7.03
C SER A 5 4.46 -4.49 -6.79
N ALA A 6 5.56 -4.92 -7.41
CA ALA A 6 6.20 -6.21 -7.14
C ALA A 6 5.23 -7.42 -7.09
N LEU A 7 4.43 -7.59 -8.15
CA LEU A 7 3.44 -8.68 -8.25
C LEU A 7 4.04 -10.07 -8.01
N THR A 8 5.28 -10.29 -8.45
CA THR A 8 6.01 -11.56 -8.25
C THR A 8 6.35 -11.85 -6.79
N GLU A 9 6.24 -10.87 -5.90
CA GLU A 9 6.47 -10.98 -4.45
C GLU A 9 5.16 -10.99 -3.66
N GLY A 10 4.03 -11.14 -4.36
CA GLY A 10 2.69 -11.12 -3.76
C GLY A 10 2.11 -9.72 -3.56
N GLY A 11 2.68 -8.70 -4.20
CA GLY A 11 2.19 -7.32 -4.13
C GLY A 11 2.79 -6.54 -2.96
N LEU A 12 3.37 -5.38 -3.24
CA LEU A 12 3.92 -4.44 -2.27
C LEU A 12 3.33 -3.03 -2.46
N THR A 13 3.65 -2.13 -1.53
CA THR A 13 3.25 -0.72 -1.64
C THR A 13 3.77 -0.12 -2.95
N PRO A 14 2.89 0.46 -3.80
CA PRO A 14 3.32 1.18 -5.00
C PRO A 14 4.04 2.49 -4.66
N SER A 15 4.92 2.96 -5.54
CA SER A 15 5.63 4.23 -5.32
C SER A 15 4.67 5.43 -5.38
N TYR A 16 5.04 6.52 -4.70
CA TYR A 16 4.26 7.78 -4.71
C TYR A 16 3.89 8.23 -6.12
N GLY A 17 4.88 8.30 -7.02
CA GLY A 17 4.65 8.78 -8.38
C GLY A 17 3.69 7.90 -9.18
N LEU A 18 3.72 6.59 -8.95
CA LEU A 18 2.77 5.67 -9.57
C LEU A 18 1.36 5.89 -9.01
N MET A 19 1.21 5.99 -7.68
CA MET A 19 -0.07 6.29 -7.05
C MET A 19 -0.65 7.60 -7.57
N GLU A 20 0.14 8.68 -7.55
CA GLU A 20 -0.30 10.00 -8.00
C GLU A 20 -0.71 9.99 -9.47
N SER A 21 0.09 9.35 -10.34
CA SER A 21 -0.22 9.25 -11.76
C SER A 21 -1.53 8.51 -12.01
N ILE A 22 -1.74 7.37 -11.36
CA ILE A 22 -2.98 6.59 -11.52
C ILE A 22 -4.17 7.38 -10.98
N MET A 23 -4.11 7.91 -9.76
CA MET A 23 -5.25 8.63 -9.16
C MET A 23 -5.67 9.87 -9.96
N LYS A 24 -4.75 10.49 -10.72
CA LYS A 24 -5.06 11.63 -11.60
C LYS A 24 -5.66 11.26 -12.95
N ASN A 25 -5.51 10.01 -13.41
CA ASN A 25 -5.79 9.62 -14.79
C ASN A 25 -6.87 8.53 -14.94
N VAL A 26 -7.41 7.99 -13.85
CA VAL A 26 -8.52 7.04 -13.90
C VAL A 26 -9.67 7.43 -12.98
N ASP A 27 -10.89 7.28 -13.49
CA ASP A 27 -12.13 7.62 -12.78
C ASP A 27 -12.70 6.46 -11.94
N ILE A 28 -12.15 5.24 -12.10
CA ILE A 28 -12.61 4.08 -11.34
C ILE A 28 -12.01 4.09 -9.91
N PRO A 29 -12.73 3.56 -8.90
CA PRO A 29 -12.17 3.43 -7.55
C PRO A 29 -10.89 2.59 -7.51
N VAL A 30 -9.84 3.15 -6.91
CA VAL A 30 -8.52 2.51 -6.76
C VAL A 30 -8.23 2.21 -5.29
N ASN A 31 -8.07 0.93 -4.98
CA ASN A 31 -7.62 0.45 -3.67
C ASN A 31 -6.10 0.30 -3.70
N VAL A 32 -5.40 0.69 -2.64
CA VAL A 32 -3.92 0.70 -2.61
C VAL A 32 -3.41 -0.34 -1.62
N MET A 33 -2.47 -1.20 -2.07
CA MET A 33 -1.72 -2.10 -1.20
C MET A 33 -0.79 -1.31 -0.29
N ILE A 34 -0.81 -1.63 1.01
CA ILE A 34 0.14 -1.13 2.00
C ILE A 34 0.85 -2.34 2.61
N ARG A 35 2.02 -2.64 2.05
CA ARG A 35 2.88 -3.74 2.45
C ARG A 35 4.34 -3.36 2.15
N PRO A 36 5.15 -3.04 3.17
CA PRO A 36 6.46 -2.42 2.99
C PRO A 36 7.55 -3.40 2.52
N HIS A 37 7.37 -4.70 2.74
CA HIS A 37 8.34 -5.73 2.36
C HIS A 37 7.69 -7.10 2.11
N ALA A 38 8.43 -8.01 1.47
CA ALA A 38 7.98 -9.37 1.18
C ALA A 38 8.18 -10.39 2.32
N ASN A 39 8.77 -9.98 3.46
CA ASN A 39 9.21 -10.86 4.55
C ASN A 39 8.06 -11.43 5.44
N GLY A 40 6.87 -11.65 4.90
CA GLY A 40 5.67 -12.07 5.64
C GLY A 40 4.78 -10.91 6.10
N PHE A 41 4.01 -11.14 7.17
CA PHE A 41 2.99 -10.21 7.70
C PHE A 41 3.21 -9.84 9.19
N VAL A 42 4.36 -10.21 9.75
CA VAL A 42 4.81 -9.75 11.06
C VAL A 42 5.73 -8.56 10.82
N TYR A 43 5.37 -7.42 11.39
CA TYR A 43 6.04 -6.14 11.11
C TYR A 43 6.73 -5.62 12.36
N THR A 44 7.89 -4.99 12.17
CA THR A 44 8.53 -4.22 13.22
C THR A 44 7.80 -2.90 13.47
N GLU A 45 8.10 -2.24 14.58
CA GLU A 45 7.60 -0.88 14.84
C GLU A 45 7.96 0.11 13.72
N GLU A 46 9.13 -0.07 13.09
CA GLU A 46 9.58 0.80 12.01
C GLU A 46 8.80 0.54 10.72
N ASP A 47 8.51 -0.72 10.40
CA ASP A 47 7.62 -1.09 9.30
C ASP A 47 6.22 -0.49 9.50
N LEU A 48 5.68 -0.57 10.71
CA LEU A 48 4.36 0.01 11.04
C LEU A 48 4.36 1.55 10.89
N LYS A 49 5.46 2.24 11.23
CA LYS A 49 5.58 3.69 10.99
C LYS A 49 5.59 4.00 9.49
N ILE A 50 6.31 3.23 8.69
CA ILE A 50 6.33 3.36 7.22
C ILE A 50 4.91 3.15 6.66
N MET A 51 4.26 2.04 7.04
CA MET A 51 2.89 1.74 6.62
C MET A 51 1.90 2.85 6.96
N LYS A 52 1.97 3.41 8.18
CA LYS A 52 1.14 4.55 8.59
C LYS A 52 1.37 5.77 7.70
N ARG A 53 2.62 6.06 7.33
CA ARG A 53 2.96 7.17 6.43
C ARG A 53 2.39 6.92 5.02
N ASP A 54 2.58 5.72 4.49
CA ASP A 54 2.05 5.35 3.16
C ASP A 54 0.52 5.41 3.12
N ILE A 55 -0.17 5.05 4.20
CA ILE A 55 -1.63 5.22 4.33
C ILE A 55 -2.02 6.69 4.24
N GLN A 56 -1.32 7.59 4.92
CA GLN A 56 -1.62 9.02 4.84
C GLN A 56 -1.39 9.57 3.42
N VAL A 57 -0.33 9.11 2.76
CA VAL A 57 -0.02 9.47 1.37
C VAL A 57 -1.12 8.98 0.43
N ALA A 58 -1.47 7.70 0.48
CA ALA A 58 -2.51 7.11 -0.36
C ALA A 58 -3.87 7.81 -0.15
N LYS A 59 -4.23 8.09 1.11
CA LYS A 59 -5.43 8.86 1.45
C LYS A 59 -5.40 10.27 0.83
N SER A 60 -4.26 10.97 0.94
CA SER A 60 -4.12 12.33 0.40
C SER A 60 -4.23 12.39 -1.13
N LEU A 61 -3.89 11.29 -1.80
CA LEU A 61 -3.98 11.14 -3.26
C LEU A 61 -5.37 10.69 -3.75
N GLY A 62 -6.31 10.41 -2.84
CA GLY A 62 -7.67 10.00 -3.21
C GLY A 62 -7.89 8.50 -3.34
N ALA A 63 -7.04 7.67 -2.71
CA ALA A 63 -7.27 6.23 -2.66
C ALA A 63 -8.67 5.92 -2.09
N ASN A 64 -9.39 5.01 -2.75
CA ASN A 64 -10.73 4.60 -2.34
C ASN A 64 -10.69 3.81 -1.02
N CYS A 65 -9.76 2.86 -0.93
CA CYS A 65 -9.54 2.02 0.25
C CYS A 65 -8.06 1.62 0.34
N ILE A 66 -7.68 1.09 1.49
CA ILE A 66 -6.37 0.48 1.73
C ILE A 66 -6.53 -1.04 1.84
N VAL A 67 -5.59 -1.79 1.28
CA VAL A 67 -5.44 -3.24 1.46
C VAL A 67 -4.18 -3.50 2.27
N LEU A 68 -4.31 -4.18 3.42
CA LEU A 68 -3.19 -4.61 4.27
C LEU A 68 -3.58 -5.84 5.07
N GLY A 69 -2.59 -6.54 5.61
CA GLY A 69 -2.77 -7.64 6.56
C GLY A 69 -1.60 -7.66 7.54
N ILE A 70 -1.89 -7.89 8.83
CA ILE A 70 -0.92 -7.89 9.93
C ILE A 70 -1.20 -9.12 10.80
N LEU A 71 -0.14 -9.83 11.20
CA LEU A 71 -0.19 -10.96 12.12
C LEU A 71 0.66 -10.66 13.37
N GLU A 72 0.26 -11.25 14.49
CA GLU A 72 1.06 -11.29 15.71
C GLU A 72 1.74 -12.66 15.84
N LEU A 73 2.92 -12.69 16.47
CA LEU A 73 3.54 -13.96 16.86
C LEU A 73 2.73 -14.55 18.02
N GLN A 74 2.36 -15.83 17.90
CA GLN A 74 1.69 -16.59 18.97
C GLN A 74 2.68 -17.05 20.04
#